data_AF-A0A1T1BFR6-F1
#
_entry.id   AF-A0A1T1BFR6-F1
#
_cell.length_a   1.000
_cell.length_b   1.000
_cell.length_c   1.000
_cell.angle_alpha   90.00
_cell.angle_beta   90.00
_cell.angle_gamma   90.00
#
_symmetry.space_group_name_H-M   'P 1'
#
loop_
_entity.id
_entity.type
_entity.pdbx_description
1 polymer ?
#
loop_
_entity_poly.entity_id
_entity_poly.type
_entity_poly.pdbx_seq_one_letter_code
_entity_poly.pdbx_strand_id
1 'polypeptide(L)' 'MTISRSMGLDPILERLGREGASLLEAEAMREVLADRFNGQSLDSLSEAEWLEALGRMEAVKQTGNAGMK' A
#
# COMPACT_ATOMS: atom_id res chain seq x y z
N MET A 1 6.12 12.73 -2.93
CA MET A 1 4.85 12.59 -3.71
C MET A 1 3.65 12.57 -2.75
N THR A 2 2.50 13.19 -3.10
CA THR A 2 1.31 13.20 -2.21
C THR A 2 0.49 11.92 -2.32
N ILE A 3 0.11 11.36 -1.18
CA ILE A 3 -0.72 10.17 -1.07
C ILE A 3 -2.17 10.51 -1.46
N SER A 4 -2.71 9.76 -2.43
CA SER A 4 -4.10 9.85 -2.88
C SER A 4 -4.50 8.59 -3.66
N ARG A 5 -5.80 8.34 -3.85
CA ARG A 5 -6.29 7.19 -4.67
C ARG A 5 -5.90 7.28 -6.15
N SER A 6 -5.53 8.47 -6.61
CA SER A 6 -5.08 8.72 -7.99
C SER A 6 -3.56 8.76 -8.14
N MET A 7 -2.79 8.56 -7.07
CA MET A 7 -1.33 8.56 -7.18
C MET A 7 -0.83 7.38 -8.03
N GLY A 8 0.29 7.59 -8.72
CA GLY A 8 0.97 6.53 -9.46
C GLY A 8 1.49 5.43 -8.53
N LEU A 9 1.59 4.21 -9.06
CA LEU A 9 2.01 3.04 -8.28
C LEU A 9 3.54 2.89 -8.22
N ASP A 10 4.29 3.51 -9.13
CA ASP A 10 5.75 3.34 -9.22
C ASP A 10 6.47 3.56 -7.88
N PRO A 11 6.15 4.60 -7.10
CA PRO A 11 6.88 4.82 -5.85
C PRO A 11 6.49 3.83 -4.74
N ILE A 12 5.31 3.21 -4.85
CA ILE A 12 4.90 2.11 -3.97
C ILE A 12 5.64 0.83 -4.37
N LEU A 13 5.70 0.51 -5.67
CA LEU A 13 6.45 -0.63 -6.21
C LEU A 13 7.94 -0.54 -5.88
N GLU A 14 8.52 0.66 -5.97
CA GLU A 14 9.90 0.92 -5.56
C GLU A 14 10.13 0.62 -4.09
N ARG A 15 9.24 1.09 -3.21
CA ARG A 15 9.38 0.92 -1.76
C ARG A 15 9.04 -0.49 -1.28
N LEU A 16 8.19 -1.22 -1.98
CA LEU A 16 7.93 -2.65 -1.70
C LEU A 16 9.10 -3.57 -2.13
N GLY A 17 10.02 -3.07 -2.97
CA GLY A 17 11.08 -3.86 -3.58
C GLY A 17 10.65 -4.37 -4.95
N ARG A 18 11.18 -3.73 -6.00
CA ARG A 18 10.84 -3.88 -7.43
C ARG A 18 10.77 -5.31 -7.98
N GLU A 19 11.32 -6.32 -7.31
CA GLU A 19 11.38 -7.71 -7.81
C GLU A 19 10.34 -8.65 -7.19
N GLY A 20 9.62 -8.25 -6.14
CA GLY A 20 8.70 -9.14 -5.41
C GLY A 20 7.24 -8.72 -5.40
N ALA A 21 6.95 -7.43 -5.60
CA ALA A 21 5.59 -6.90 -5.50
C ALA A 21 4.86 -6.92 -6.84
N SER A 22 3.67 -7.51 -6.84
CA SER A 22 2.71 -7.47 -7.95
C SER A 22 2.04 -6.10 -8.06
N LEU A 23 1.53 -5.76 -9.25
CA LEU A 23 0.69 -4.57 -9.45
C LEU A 23 -0.52 -4.56 -8.51
N LEU A 24 -1.11 -5.73 -8.26
CA LEU A 24 -2.25 -5.89 -7.34
C LEU A 24 -1.88 -5.49 -5.91
N GLU A 25 -0.68 -5.82 -5.45
CA GLU A 25 -0.20 -5.41 -4.13
C GLU A 25 0.06 -3.91 -4.05
N ALA A 26 0.63 -3.32 -5.11
CA ALA A 26 0.81 -1.88 -5.15
C ALA A 26 -0.53 -1.12 -5.15
N GLU A 27 -1.55 -1.64 -5.86
CA GLU A 27 -2.91 -1.08 -5.84
C GLU A 27 -3.54 -1.21 -4.45
N ALA A 28 -3.47 -2.39 -3.84
CA ALA A 28 -3.98 -2.62 -2.48
C ALA A 28 -3.28 -1.70 -1.47
N MET A 29 -1.96 -1.55 -1.57
CA MET A 29 -1.18 -0.65 -0.73
C MET A 29 -1.58 0.81 -0.96
N ARG A 30 -1.83 1.24 -2.21
CA ARG A 30 -2.35 2.59 -2.50
C ARG A 30 -3.67 2.85 -1.80
N GLU A 31 -4.61 1.89 -1.84
CA GLU A 31 -5.89 2.05 -1.18
C GLU A 31 -5.74 2.18 0.34
N VAL A 32 -4.87 1.37 0.96
CA VAL A 32 -4.57 1.46 2.41
C VAL A 32 -3.93 2.80 2.77
N LEU A 33 -2.97 3.26 1.96
CA LEU A 33 -2.29 4.53 2.18
C LEU A 33 -3.26 5.71 2.02
N ALA A 34 -4.09 5.70 0.98
CA ALA A 34 -5.07 6.74 0.71
C ALA A 34 -6.21 6.75 1.75
N ASP A 35 -6.47 5.66 2.45
CA ASP A 35 -7.46 5.64 3.54
C ASP A 35 -6.94 6.34 4.81
N ARG A 36 -5.66 6.18 5.14
CA ARG A 36 -5.09 6.63 6.44
C ARG A 36 -4.24 7.89 6.36
N PHE A 37 -3.55 8.09 5.25
CA PHE A 37 -2.51 9.10 5.09
C PHE A 37 -2.79 10.06 3.92
N ASN A 38 -4.05 10.16 3.47
CA ASN A 38 -4.43 11.03 2.36
C ASN A 38 -3.94 12.47 2.56
N GLY A 39 -3.34 13.05 1.52
CA GLY A 39 -2.79 14.41 1.56
C GLY A 39 -1.41 14.53 2.20
N GLN A 40 -0.89 13.48 2.84
CA GLN A 40 0.49 13.46 3.34
C GLN A 40 1.49 13.14 2.21
N SER A 41 2.77 13.42 2.43
CA SER A 41 3.82 12.95 1.53
C SER A 41 4.13 11.48 1.80
N LEU A 42 4.29 10.66 0.75
CA LEU A 42 4.76 9.29 0.90
C LEU A 42 6.13 9.23 1.59
N ASP A 43 6.97 10.23 1.31
CA ASP A 43 8.33 10.35 1.83
C ASP A 43 8.37 10.81 3.30
N SER A 44 7.25 11.33 3.83
CA SER A 44 7.14 11.70 5.25
C SER A 44 6.67 10.56 6.14
N LEU A 45 6.25 9.43 5.57
CA LEU A 45 5.87 8.26 6.36
C LEU A 45 7.10 7.64 7.01
N SER A 46 7.05 7.52 8.32
CA SER A 46 8.01 6.73 9.09
C SER A 46 8.00 5.26 8.66
N GLU A 47 9.08 4.55 9.01
CA GLU A 47 9.15 3.11 8.78
C GLU A 47 8.03 2.34 9.51
N ALA A 48 7.66 2.79 10.71
CA ALA A 48 6.58 2.18 11.48
C ALA A 48 5.20 2.33 10.80
N GLU A 49 4.89 3.53 10.28
CA GLU A 49 3.64 3.77 9.54
C GLU A 49 3.59 2.95 8.25
N TRP A 50 4.74 2.82 7.57
CA TRP A 50 4.86 1.98 6.39
C TRP A 50 4.61 0.50 6.70
N LEU A 51 5.24 -0.04 7.74
CA LEU A 51 5.04 -1.43 8.16
C LEU A 51 3.61 -1.69 8.63
N GLU A 52 2.96 -0.73 9.29
CA GLU A 52 1.55 -0.82 9.65
C GLU A 52 0.66 -0.91 8.40
N ALA A 53 0.89 -0.05 7.40
CA ALA A 53 0.16 -0.07 6.14
C ALA A 53 0.38 -1.39 5.39
N LEU A 54 1.61 -1.92 5.38
CA LEU A 54 1.93 -3.22 4.79
C LEU A 54 1.17 -4.36 5.47
N GLY A 55 1.14 -4.38 6.82
CA GLY A 55 0.39 -5.39 7.57
C GLY A 55 -1.12 -5.34 7.30
N ARG A 56 -1.68 -4.14 7.10
CA ARG A 56 -3.09 -3.96 6.72
C ARG A 56 -3.37 -4.46 5.31
N MET A 57 -2.49 -4.16 4.35
CA MET A 57 -2.60 -4.67 2.99
C MET A 57 -2.61 -6.20 2.97
N GLU A 58 -1.71 -6.85 3.71
CA GLU A 58 -1.68 -8.32 3.85
C GLU A 58 -2.94 -8.88 4.52
N ALA A 59 -3.49 -8.21 5.53
CA ALA A 59 -4.75 -8.60 6.15
C ALA A 59 -5.94 -8.51 5.18
N VAL A 60 -5.97 -7.50 4.31
CA VAL A 60 -6.98 -7.36 3.25
C VAL A 60 -6.86 -8.50 2.23
N LYS A 61 -5.64 -8.88 1.82
CA LYS A 61 -5.41 -10.04 0.95
C LYS A 61 -5.91 -11.35 1.56
N GLN A 62 -5.67 -11.55 2.86
CA GLN A 62 -6.11 -12.76 3.57
C GLN A 62 -7.62 -12.84 3.73
N THR A 63 -8.28 -11.71 4.03
CA THR A 63 -9.75 -11.66 4.19
C THR A 63 -10.49 -11.73 2.86
N GLY A 64 -9.93 -11.17 1.78
CA GLY A 64 -10.45 -11.35 0.41
C GLY A 64 -10.39 -12.81 -0.07
N ASN A 65 -9.35 -13.55 0.31
CA ASN A 65 -9.23 -14.99 0.00
C ASN A 65 -10.13 -15.89 0.87
N ALA A 66 -10.55 -15.44 2.06
CA ALA A 66 -11.41 -16.23 2.93
C ALA A 66 -12.86 -16.39 2.40
N GLY A 67 -13.29 -15.53 1.48
CA GLY A 67 -14.60 -15.60 0.83
C GLY A 67 -14.64 -16.43 -0.48
N MET A 68 -13.51 -17.00 -0.92
CA MET A 68 -13.40 -17.81 -2.15
C MET A 68 -13.18 -19.31 -1.85
N LYS A 69 -13.80 -19.84 -0.81
CA LYS A 69 -13.91 -21.30 -0.58
C LYS A 69 -15.36 -21.76 -0.58
#